data_AF-A0A7W2FRY5-F1
#
_entry.id   AF-A0A7W2FRY5-F1
#
_cell.length_a   1.000
_cell.length_b   1.000
_cell.length_c   1.000
_cell.angle_alpha   90.00
_cell.angle_beta   90.00
_cell.angle_gamma   90.00
#
_symmetry.space_group_name_H-M   'P 1'
#
loop_
_entity.id
_entity.type
_entity.pdbx_description
1 polymer ?
#
loop_
_entity_poly.entity_id
_entity_poly.type
_entity_poly.pdbx_seq_one_letter_code
_entity_poly.pdbx_strand_id
1 'polypeptide(L)'
;MKINTMKKLAQIGFCVMSLCIASPASSNELNEEVNIFCNKMKQCASKHLEGVPSDNAVKEMIDATLEQNCQAMKSDFAQLSKSSGLETEALSCIKSMNALVCQNLEDDFETPECKKLYELIQ
;
A
#
# COMPACT_ATOMS: atom_id res chain seq x y z
N MET A 1 65.79 -26.73 5.52
CA MET A 1 65.89 -25.37 4.93
C MET A 1 64.53 -25.01 4.33
N LYS A 2 63.93 -23.92 4.82
CA LYS A 2 62.76 -23.15 4.34
C LYS A 2 61.37 -23.82 4.29
N ILE A 3 60.59 -23.45 5.31
CA ILE A 3 59.14 -23.22 5.26
C ILE A 3 58.91 -22.03 4.30
N ASN A 4 57.97 -22.12 3.36
CA ASN A 4 57.26 -20.92 2.91
C ASN A 4 55.85 -21.23 2.38
N THR A 5 54.97 -20.30 2.70
CA THR A 5 53.51 -20.37 2.81
C THR A 5 52.84 -19.76 1.58
N MET A 6 51.54 -20.03 1.40
CA MET A 6 50.54 -19.27 0.60
C MET A 6 50.57 -19.58 -0.91
N LYS A 7 49.47 -19.88 -1.60
CA LYS A 7 48.17 -19.18 -1.58
C LYS A 7 47.07 -20.10 -2.12
N LYS A 8 45.87 -19.86 -1.60
CA LYS A 8 44.67 -20.69 -1.61
C LYS A 8 43.96 -20.75 -2.97
N LEU A 9 43.45 -21.94 -3.27
CA LEU A 9 42.10 -22.26 -3.77
C LEU A 9 41.32 -21.08 -4.41
N ALA A 10 41.20 -21.10 -5.74
CA ALA A 10 40.15 -20.39 -6.48
C ALA A 10 39.40 -21.43 -7.32
N GLN A 11 38.24 -21.90 -6.83
CA GLN A 11 36.90 -21.51 -7.30
C GLN A 11 36.56 -22.22 -8.63
N ILE A 12 36.07 -23.46 -8.62
CA ILE A 12 34.69 -23.90 -8.28
C ILE A 12 33.62 -23.11 -9.04
N GLY A 13 33.25 -23.66 -10.20
CA GLY A 13 31.87 -24.01 -10.55
C GLY A 13 30.80 -22.94 -10.37
N PHE A 14 30.60 -22.17 -11.44
CA PHE A 14 29.48 -21.25 -11.62
C PHE A 14 28.16 -22.05 -11.68
N CYS A 15 27.50 -22.22 -10.54
CA CYS A 15 26.08 -22.56 -10.44
C CYS A 15 25.45 -21.48 -9.57
N VAL A 16 25.15 -20.33 -10.19
CA VAL A 16 24.47 -19.20 -9.56
C VAL A 16 23.01 -19.61 -9.37
N MET A 17 22.75 -20.28 -8.24
CA MET A 17 21.41 -20.44 -7.71
C MET A 17 21.01 -19.10 -7.12
N SER A 18 20.40 -18.24 -7.95
CA SER A 18 19.71 -17.03 -7.50
C SER A 18 18.55 -17.44 -6.61
N LEU A 19 18.81 -17.61 -5.31
CA LEU A 19 17.80 -17.45 -4.29
C LEU A 19 17.34 -15.99 -4.38
N CYS A 20 16.19 -15.76 -4.99
CA CYS A 20 15.43 -14.53 -4.82
C CYS A 20 15.11 -14.42 -3.33
N ILE A 21 15.92 -13.62 -2.62
CA ILE A 21 15.63 -13.21 -1.26
C ILE A 21 14.39 -12.32 -1.38
N ALA A 22 13.22 -12.85 -1.07
CA ALA A 22 12.02 -12.06 -0.93
C ALA A 22 12.25 -11.11 0.26
N SER A 23 12.49 -9.84 -0.06
CA SER A 23 12.61 -8.79 0.95
C SER A 23 11.26 -8.61 1.66
N PRO A 24 11.18 -8.73 2.98
CA PRO A 24 10.01 -8.31 3.74
C PRO A 24 9.95 -6.77 3.74
N ALA A 25 9.40 -6.19 2.68
CA ALA A 25 9.17 -4.74 2.54
C ALA A 25 7.69 -4.34 2.72
N SER A 26 6.85 -5.31 3.09
CA SER A 26 5.40 -5.25 2.91
C SER A 26 4.69 -4.21 3.81
N SER A 27 5.25 -3.85 4.98
CA SER A 27 4.55 -2.96 5.93
C SER A 27 4.71 -1.49 5.64
N ASN A 28 5.89 -1.13 5.11
CA ASN A 28 6.15 0.24 4.69
C ASN A 28 5.42 0.55 3.38
N GLU A 29 5.34 -0.42 2.49
CA GLU A 29 4.62 -0.32 1.22
C GLU A 29 3.11 -0.20 1.42
N LEU A 30 2.53 -0.98 2.34
CA LEU A 30 1.10 -0.89 2.63
C LEU A 30 0.70 0.50 3.13
N ASN A 31 1.48 1.07 4.05
CA ASN A 31 1.23 2.43 4.54
C ASN A 31 1.38 3.48 3.43
N GLU A 32 2.36 3.32 2.55
CA GLU A 32 2.54 4.21 1.39
C GLU A 32 1.32 4.18 0.46
N GLU A 33 0.83 3.00 0.10
CA GLU A 33 -0.34 2.86 -0.76
C GLU A 33 -1.62 3.42 -0.11
N VAL A 34 -1.78 3.27 1.20
CA VAL A 34 -2.87 3.90 1.95
C VAL A 34 -2.78 5.43 1.90
N ASN A 35 -1.57 6.00 2.00
CA ASN A 35 -1.37 7.44 1.85
C ASN A 35 -1.69 7.93 0.41
N ILE A 36 -1.31 7.15 -0.60
CA ILE A 36 -1.64 7.43 -2.00
C ILE A 36 -3.17 7.47 -2.17
N PHE A 37 -3.89 6.48 -1.62
CA PHE A 37 -5.34 6.43 -1.70
C PHE A 37 -6.00 7.61 -0.99
N CYS A 38 -5.50 7.96 0.18
CA CYS A 38 -5.95 9.13 0.93
C CYS A 38 -5.83 10.44 0.15
N ASN A 39 -4.68 10.66 -0.48
CA ASN A 39 -4.47 11.84 -1.31
C ASN A 39 -5.37 11.82 -2.55
N LYS A 40 -5.61 10.65 -3.13
CA LYS A 40 -6.52 10.47 -4.25
C LYS A 40 -7.95 10.86 -3.89
N MET A 41 -8.46 10.42 -2.74
CA MET A 41 -9.80 10.80 -2.25
C MET A 41 -9.96 12.32 -2.09
N LYS A 42 -8.95 13.00 -1.53
CA LYS A 42 -8.93 14.47 -1.43
C LYS A 42 -8.95 15.14 -2.81
N GLN A 43 -8.16 14.63 -3.75
CA GLN A 43 -8.14 15.15 -5.11
C GLN A 43 -9.48 14.94 -5.83
N CYS A 44 -10.10 13.78 -5.67
CA CYS A 44 -11.40 13.48 -6.26
C CYS A 44 -12.50 14.38 -5.68
N ALA A 45 -12.55 14.54 -4.35
CA ALA A 45 -13.47 15.45 -3.69
C ALA A 45 -13.26 16.91 -4.12
N SER A 46 -12.00 17.36 -4.21
CA SER A 46 -11.68 18.71 -4.66
C SER A 46 -12.20 18.97 -6.08
N LYS A 47 -12.01 18.01 -7.00
CA LYS A 47 -12.55 18.08 -8.36
C LYS A 47 -14.07 18.10 -8.41
N HIS A 48 -14.73 17.33 -7.55
CA HIS A 48 -16.20 17.36 -7.46
C HIS A 48 -16.74 18.74 -7.05
N LEU A 49 -15.97 19.46 -6.23
CA LEU A 49 -16.32 20.82 -5.80
C LEU A 49 -15.94 21.89 -6.83
N GLU A 50 -15.15 21.57 -7.86
CA GLU A 50 -14.83 22.52 -8.93
C GLU A 50 -16.12 22.88 -9.69
N GLY A 51 -16.49 24.16 -9.65
CA GLY A 51 -17.72 24.65 -10.29
C GLY A 51 -18.96 24.64 -9.40
N VAL A 52 -18.89 24.06 -8.20
CA VAL A 52 -19.91 24.25 -7.16
C VAL A 52 -19.54 25.49 -6.34
N PRO A 53 -20.41 26.49 -6.21
CA PRO A 53 -20.17 27.61 -5.30
C PRO A 53 -20.21 27.10 -3.86
N SER A 54 -19.05 26.72 -3.34
CA SER A 54 -18.84 26.35 -1.95
C SER A 54 -17.99 27.41 -1.27
N ASP A 55 -18.42 27.86 -0.09
CA ASP A 55 -17.60 28.72 0.75
C ASP A 55 -16.42 27.92 1.35
N ASN A 56 -15.44 28.63 1.91
CA ASN A 56 -14.25 27.99 2.46
C ASN A 56 -14.59 27.07 3.64
N ALA A 57 -15.63 27.37 4.41
CA ALA A 57 -16.06 26.55 5.53
C ALA A 57 -16.50 25.15 5.09
N VAL A 58 -17.23 25.03 3.97
CA VAL A 58 -17.61 23.72 3.43
C VAL A 58 -16.39 22.91 2.96
N LYS A 59 -15.40 23.56 2.33
CA LYS A 59 -14.16 22.89 1.89
C LYS A 59 -13.36 22.35 3.08
N GLU A 60 -13.17 23.18 4.12
CA GLU A 60 -12.47 22.79 5.33
C GLU A 60 -13.18 21.63 6.06
N MET A 61 -14.51 21.62 6.07
CA MET A 61 -15.28 20.53 6.66
C MET A 61 -15.05 19.21 5.90
N ILE A 62 -15.08 19.22 4.56
CA ILE A 62 -14.83 18.04 3.72
C ILE A 62 -13.41 17.52 3.93
N ASP A 63 -12.42 18.41 3.94
CA ASP A 63 -11.03 18.04 4.16
C ASP A 63 -10.82 17.40 5.54
N ALA A 64 -11.46 17.95 6.58
CA ALA A 64 -11.41 17.39 7.92
C ALA A 64 -12.04 15.99 7.97
N THR A 65 -13.19 15.77 7.33
CA THR A 65 -13.84 14.45 7.25
C THR A 65 -12.96 13.44 6.51
N LEU A 66 -12.38 13.82 5.37
CA LEU A 66 -11.48 12.95 4.62
C LEU A 66 -10.22 12.60 5.42
N GLU A 67 -9.67 13.55 6.17
CA GLU A 67 -8.53 13.28 7.05
C GLU A 67 -8.87 12.26 8.14
N GLN A 68 -10.03 12.40 8.80
CA GLN A 68 -10.45 11.44 9.82
C GLN A 68 -10.63 10.03 9.22
N ASN A 69 -11.27 9.91 8.06
CA ASN A 69 -11.44 8.63 7.38
C ASN A 69 -10.10 8.01 6.97
N CYS A 70 -9.16 8.85 6.55
CA CYS A 70 -7.80 8.43 6.23
C CYS A 70 -7.03 7.89 7.43
N GLN A 71 -7.17 8.53 8.59
CA GLN A 71 -6.54 8.05 9.81
C GLN A 71 -7.15 6.72 10.28
N ALA A 72 -8.47 6.57 10.17
CA ALA A 72 -9.14 5.30 10.45
C ALA A 72 -8.62 4.18 9.54
N MET A 73 -8.61 4.41 8.22
CA MET A 73 -8.12 3.43 7.24
C MET A 73 -6.64 3.06 7.48
N LYS A 74 -5.77 4.03 7.78
CA LYS A 74 -4.38 3.74 8.18
C LYS A 74 -4.29 2.82 9.38
N SER A 75 -5.13 3.05 10.39
CA SER A 75 -5.18 2.21 11.59
C SER A 75 -5.63 0.79 11.26
N ASP A 76 -6.65 0.62 10.42
CA ASP A 76 -7.19 -0.68 10.04
C ASP A 76 -6.17 -1.50 9.25
N PHE A 77 -5.55 -0.90 8.23
CA PHE A 77 -4.49 -1.54 7.45
C PHE A 77 -3.23 -1.83 8.28
N ALA A 78 -2.89 -0.97 9.24
CA ALA A 78 -1.79 -1.22 10.17
C ALA A 78 -2.09 -2.35 11.18
N GLN A 79 -3.37 -2.63 11.46
CA GLN A 79 -3.75 -3.80 12.26
C GLN A 79 -3.67 -5.07 11.42
N LEU A 80 -4.15 -5.05 10.17
CA LEU A 80 -4.05 -6.18 9.25
C LEU A 80 -2.60 -6.65 9.06
N SER A 81 -1.65 -5.74 8.90
CA SER A 81 -0.23 -6.10 8.78
C SER A 81 0.38 -6.71 10.05
N LYS A 82 -0.12 -6.36 11.24
CA LYS A 82 0.44 -6.82 12.52
C LYS A 82 -0.10 -8.15 13.01
N SER A 83 -1.37 -8.46 12.78
CA SER A 83 -2.05 -9.56 13.45
C SER A 83 -2.44 -10.73 12.55
N SER A 84 -2.52 -10.51 11.23
CA SER A 84 -3.26 -11.44 10.36
C SER A 84 -2.43 -12.13 9.27
N GLY A 85 -1.21 -11.68 9.00
CA GLY A 85 -0.43 -12.19 7.86
C GLY A 85 -1.07 -11.88 6.49
N LEU A 86 -2.17 -11.13 6.45
CA LEU A 86 -2.93 -10.74 5.26
C LEU A 86 -2.34 -9.51 4.58
N GLU A 87 -1.09 -9.16 4.88
CA GLU A 87 -0.45 -7.94 4.39
C GLU A 87 -0.37 -7.90 2.87
N THR A 88 -0.21 -9.07 2.23
CA THR A 88 -0.18 -9.20 0.77
C THR A 88 -1.56 -8.91 0.17
N GLU A 89 -2.61 -9.49 0.73
CA GLU A 89 -3.99 -9.27 0.30
C GLU A 89 -4.45 -7.84 0.59
N ALA A 90 -4.05 -7.28 1.73
CA ALA A 90 -4.26 -5.88 2.08
C ALA A 90 -3.60 -4.95 1.06
N LEU A 91 -2.34 -5.22 0.70
CA LEU A 91 -1.61 -4.46 -0.30
C LEU A 91 -2.26 -4.56 -1.68
N SER A 92 -2.73 -5.76 -2.05
CA SER A 92 -3.44 -5.98 -3.31
C SER A 92 -4.75 -5.19 -3.37
N CYS A 93 -5.53 -5.21 -2.28
CA CYS A 93 -6.76 -4.44 -2.16
C CYS A 93 -6.50 -2.94 -2.34
N ILE A 94 -5.61 -2.33 -1.55
CA ILE A 94 -5.40 -0.89 -1.63
C ILE A 94 -4.83 -0.43 -2.98
N LYS A 95 -3.97 -1.25 -3.62
CA LYS A 95 -3.46 -0.96 -4.97
C LYS A 95 -4.56 -0.99 -6.03
N SER A 96 -5.49 -1.94 -5.93
CA SER A 96 -6.63 -2.01 -6.85
C SER A 96 -7.55 -0.79 -6.70
N MET A 97 -7.76 -0.31 -5.48
CA MET A 97 -8.52 0.93 -5.22
C MET A 97 -7.77 2.16 -5.78
N ASN A 98 -6.45 2.21 -5.62
CA ASN A 98 -5.60 3.25 -6.19
C ASN A 98 -5.65 3.28 -7.73
N ALA A 99 -6.01 2.19 -8.40
CA ALA A 99 -6.15 2.14 -9.85
C ALA A 99 -7.48 2.70 -10.38
N LEU A 100 -8.51 2.86 -9.52
CA LEU A 100 -9.82 3.36 -9.92
C LEU A 100 -9.77 4.83 -10.35
N VAL A 101 -10.67 5.29 -11.24
CA VAL A 101 -10.84 6.73 -11.51
C VAL A 101 -11.82 7.34 -10.51
N CYS A 102 -11.80 8.66 -10.33
CA CYS A 102 -12.63 9.33 -9.31
C CYS A 102 -14.12 9.00 -9.41
N GLN A 103 -14.66 8.87 -10.63
CA GLN A 103 -16.07 8.48 -10.85
C GLN A 103 -16.41 7.13 -10.20
N ASN A 104 -15.47 6.19 -10.23
CA ASN A 104 -15.64 4.89 -9.59
C ASN A 104 -15.45 4.92 -8.07
N LEU A 105 -14.95 6.02 -7.50
CA LEU A 105 -14.81 6.20 -6.04
C LEU A 105 -15.99 6.92 -5.41
N GLU A 106 -16.86 7.53 -6.23
CA GLU A 106 -18.08 8.22 -5.80
C GLU A 106 -19.26 7.26 -5.59
N ASP A 107 -19.24 6.11 -6.28
CA ASP A 107 -20.22 5.03 -6.13
C ASP A 107 -19.80 4.01 -5.04
N ASP A 108 -20.73 3.13 -4.62
CA ASP A 108 -20.36 1.95 -3.82
C ASP A 108 -19.42 1.07 -4.67
N PHE A 109 -18.12 1.08 -4.34
CA PHE A 109 -17.11 0.31 -5.07
C PHE A 109 -16.52 -0.78 -4.19
N GLU A 110 -16.39 -1.96 -4.79
CA GLU A 110 -15.64 -3.08 -4.24
C GLU A 110 -14.82 -3.68 -5.38
N THR A 111 -13.51 -3.78 -5.19
CA THR A 111 -12.64 -4.46 -6.14
C THR A 111 -12.58 -5.95 -5.82
N PRO A 112 -12.30 -6.82 -6.81
CA PRO A 112 -12.11 -8.24 -6.57
C PRO A 112 -11.03 -8.54 -5.50
N GLU A 113 -9.98 -7.71 -5.45
CA GLU A 113 -8.88 -7.83 -4.48
C GLU A 113 -9.35 -7.50 -3.06
N CYS A 114 -10.17 -6.46 -2.88
CA CYS A 114 -10.73 -6.12 -1.58
C CYS A 114 -11.76 -7.13 -1.10
N LYS A 115 -12.60 -7.64 -2.01
CA LYS A 115 -13.51 -8.74 -1.71
C LYS A 115 -12.76 -9.97 -1.17
N LYS A 116 -11.68 -10.37 -1.84
CA LYS A 116 -10.83 -11.48 -1.40
C LYS A 116 -10.25 -11.24 -0.01
N LEU A 117 -9.79 -10.02 0.28
CA LEU A 117 -9.30 -9.66 1.60
C LEU A 117 -10.41 -9.81 2.66
N TYR A 118 -11.62 -9.32 2.38
CA TYR A 118 -12.75 -9.41 3.31
C TYR A 118 -13.17 -10.86 3.59
N GLU A 119 -13.12 -11.74 2.60
CA GLU A 119 -13.36 -13.18 2.78
C GLU A 119 -12.35 -13.85 3.72
N LEU A 120 -11.14 -13.30 3.87
CA LEU A 120 -10.08 -13.84 4.75
C LEU A 120 -10.13 -13.27 6.18
N ILE A 121 -10.86 -12.17 6.39
CA ILE A 121 -11.01 -11.52 7.70
C ILE A 121 -12.22 -12.08 8.47
N GLN A 122 -13.18 -12.70 7.78
CA GLN A 122 -14.38 -13.34 8.36
C GLN A 122 -14.08 -14.68 9.04
#